data_AF-A0A1E7EQU3-F1
#
_entry.id   AF-A0A1E7EQU3-F1
#
_cell.length_a   1.000
_cell.length_b   1.000
_cell.length_c   1.000
_cell.angle_alpha   90.00
_cell.angle_beta   90.00
_cell.angle_gamma   90.00
#
_symmetry.space_group_name_H-M   'P 1'
#
loop_
_entity.id
_entity.type
_entity.pdbx_description
1 polymer ?
#
loop_
_entity_poly.entity_id
_entity_poly.type
_entity_poly.pdbx_seq_one_letter_code
_entity_poly.pdbx_strand_id
1 'polypeptide(L)'
;MQALTTATGVFSVSKMAIKTRQSASALFVLIMMITLTSISTTALQLKKTPTSTLSSSSSSLLSSMRMMTPSSFSSSFTSAVKQQQLQQQFVGVVREKELENYYLSDIPKHRRDNDNDNDNGEINNNKKNDKDIFGEKIKDKNFKNSLLEMKETVYSALPPPPEDQFIITGDLVVLFLYAFTSHSFNDWFVSNELSRQDISLVEAVHELDPTGIIVNTNSVPSWVDTTQSSIAINHALDVSARESLLNHWGPLLSTEGSSCVALCTCWLVAGYVHRAFLYKNTAYCDSSQALIKTIQTWFTSALLLTVLTISTDFFLTHYGQTPGIIEGGLGYGSIIPISQTDGTGGFVSLVSSLLTQSDVTFIVDSLTVLIAWRWTANRILNSL
;
A
#
# COMPACT_ATOMS: atom_id res chain seq x y z
N MET A 1 34.34 -31.76 39.13
CA MET A 1 34.88 -30.50 38.57
C MET A 1 35.12 -30.67 37.05
N GLN A 2 34.09 -31.03 36.28
CA GLN A 2 34.17 -31.33 34.83
C GLN A 2 32.80 -31.17 34.12
N ALA A 3 32.01 -30.15 34.47
CA ALA A 3 30.68 -29.93 33.89
C ALA A 3 30.34 -28.44 33.66
N LEU A 4 31.33 -27.61 33.28
CA LEU A 4 31.12 -26.17 33.11
C LEU A 4 31.81 -25.57 31.87
N THR A 5 31.96 -26.32 30.78
CA THR A 5 32.69 -25.88 29.57
C THR A 5 31.92 -26.05 28.25
N THR A 6 30.61 -26.31 28.28
CA THR A 6 29.80 -26.51 27.07
C THR A 6 28.71 -25.46 26.82
N ALA A 7 28.59 -24.42 27.67
CA ALA A 7 27.56 -23.39 27.52
C ALA A 7 27.97 -22.13 26.73
N THR A 8 29.27 -21.93 26.47
CA THR A 8 29.78 -20.71 25.79
C THR A 8 29.82 -20.81 24.26
N GLY A 9 29.68 -22.00 23.68
CA GLY A 9 29.69 -22.21 22.22
C GLY A 9 28.38 -21.87 21.51
N VAL A 10 27.24 -22.02 22.18
CA VAL A 10 25.90 -21.87 21.56
C VAL A 10 25.49 -20.39 21.41
N PHE A 11 26.02 -19.50 22.25
CA PHE A 11 25.74 -18.06 22.17
C PHE A 11 26.51 -17.32 21.07
N SER A 12 27.57 -17.91 20.50
CA SER A 12 28.38 -17.27 19.45
C SER A 12 27.75 -17.45 18.06
N VAL A 13 27.13 -18.61 17.81
CA VAL A 13 26.51 -18.92 16.51
C VAL A 13 25.22 -18.13 16.28
N SER A 14 24.45 -17.83 17.33
CA SER A 14 23.21 -17.04 17.21
C SER A 14 23.47 -15.57 16.88
N LYS A 15 24.53 -14.95 17.45
CA LYS A 15 24.92 -13.57 17.12
C LYS A 15 25.44 -13.44 15.68
N MET A 16 26.09 -14.48 15.15
CA MET A 16 26.60 -14.48 13.78
C MET A 16 25.48 -14.65 12.74
N ALA A 17 24.45 -15.45 13.04
CA ALA A 17 23.26 -15.63 12.20
C ALA A 17 22.34 -14.39 12.13
N ILE A 18 22.26 -13.62 13.22
CA ILE A 18 21.48 -12.36 13.25
C ILE A 18 22.18 -11.27 12.42
N LYS A 19 23.51 -11.19 12.48
CA LYS A 19 24.29 -10.21 11.72
C LYS A 19 24.24 -10.44 10.21
N THR A 20 24.18 -11.71 9.78
CA THR A 20 24.04 -12.09 8.35
C THR A 20 22.63 -11.85 7.79
N ARG A 21 21.57 -12.00 8.61
CA ARG A 21 20.20 -11.63 8.18
C ARG A 21 20.00 -10.13 8.06
N GLN A 22 20.64 -9.34 8.92
CA GLN A 22 20.64 -7.87 8.80
C GLN A 22 21.43 -7.36 7.59
N SER A 23 22.56 -8.00 7.23
CA SER A 23 23.31 -7.62 6.03
C SER A 23 22.60 -7.99 4.72
N ALA A 24 21.91 -9.13 4.68
CA ALA A 24 21.14 -9.55 3.51
C ALA A 24 19.93 -8.65 3.24
N SER A 25 19.23 -8.22 4.30
CA SER A 25 18.11 -7.27 4.17
C SER A 25 18.58 -5.86 3.79
N ALA A 26 19.70 -5.39 4.33
CA ALA A 26 20.29 -4.12 3.90
C ALA A 26 20.78 -4.13 2.44
N LEU A 27 21.40 -5.23 2.00
CA LEU A 27 21.83 -5.40 0.61
C LEU A 27 20.64 -5.45 -0.36
N PHE A 28 19.58 -6.15 0.02
CA PHE A 28 18.36 -6.23 -0.80
C PHE A 28 17.67 -4.86 -0.93
N VAL A 29 17.58 -4.09 0.17
CA VAL A 29 17.04 -2.71 0.16
C VAL A 29 17.90 -1.78 -0.69
N LEU A 30 19.23 -1.91 -0.61
CA LEU A 30 20.15 -1.12 -1.44
C LEU A 30 19.97 -1.44 -2.93
N ILE A 31 19.90 -2.72 -3.29
CA ILE A 31 19.67 -3.16 -4.69
C ILE A 31 18.34 -2.61 -5.20
N MET A 32 17.28 -2.67 -4.39
CA MET A 32 15.96 -2.16 -4.77
C MET A 32 15.93 -0.62 -4.89
N MET A 33 16.58 0.11 -4.00
CA MET A 33 16.74 1.57 -4.09
C MET A 33 17.54 1.97 -5.32
N ILE A 34 18.61 1.23 -5.66
CA ILE A 34 19.38 1.43 -6.89
C ILE A 34 18.50 1.15 -8.11
N THR A 35 17.66 0.10 -8.10
CA THR A 35 16.75 -0.16 -9.22
C THR A 35 15.65 0.89 -9.37
N LEU A 36 15.06 1.37 -8.27
CA LEU A 36 14.03 2.43 -8.28
C LEU A 36 14.60 3.78 -8.77
N THR A 37 15.79 4.14 -8.30
CA THR A 37 16.50 5.35 -8.79
C THR A 37 16.99 5.22 -10.22
N SER A 38 17.38 4.01 -10.65
CA SER A 38 17.73 3.73 -12.05
C SER A 38 16.53 3.85 -12.99
N ILE A 39 15.35 3.36 -12.59
CA ILE A 39 14.09 3.51 -13.36
C ILE A 39 13.69 4.99 -13.48
N SER A 40 13.83 5.77 -12.41
CA SER A 40 13.57 7.22 -12.43
C SER A 40 14.54 7.97 -13.34
N THR A 41 15.82 7.57 -13.38
CA THR A 41 16.84 8.23 -14.21
C THR A 41 16.80 7.83 -15.69
N THR A 42 16.43 6.59 -16.03
CA THR A 42 16.21 6.20 -17.44
C THR A 42 14.98 6.87 -18.04
N ALA A 43 13.92 7.12 -17.26
CA ALA A 43 12.77 7.92 -17.70
C ALA A 43 13.14 9.38 -18.01
N LEU A 44 14.11 9.95 -17.28
CA LEU A 44 14.65 11.30 -17.53
C LEU A 44 15.60 11.38 -18.74
N GLN A 45 16.28 10.28 -19.08
CA GLN A 45 17.21 10.21 -20.23
C GLN A 45 16.50 9.94 -21.56
N LEU A 46 15.34 9.28 -21.57
CA LEU A 46 14.52 9.10 -22.78
C LEU A 46 13.93 10.42 -23.33
N LYS A 47 14.00 11.52 -22.55
CA LYS A 47 13.53 12.86 -22.93
C LYS A 47 14.60 13.75 -23.57
N LYS A 48 15.82 13.25 -23.81
CA LYS A 48 16.90 13.99 -24.48
C LYS A 48 17.32 13.33 -25.78
N THR A 49 16.52 13.50 -26.83
CA THR A 49 17.01 13.52 -28.20
C THR A 49 17.12 14.97 -28.68
N PRO A 50 18.18 15.34 -29.44
CA PRO A 50 18.47 16.73 -29.73
C PRO A 50 17.73 17.20 -30.99
N THR A 51 16.77 18.10 -30.83
CA THR A 51 16.30 18.95 -31.92
C THR A 51 17.03 20.28 -31.87
N SER A 52 17.75 20.54 -32.97
CA SER A 52 18.54 21.73 -33.24
C SER A 52 17.70 23.01 -33.34
N THR A 53 18.13 24.01 -32.58
CA THR A 53 18.17 25.45 -32.91
C THR A 53 17.01 26.08 -33.69
N LEU A 54 16.20 26.92 -33.02
CA LEU A 54 16.12 28.36 -33.33
C LEU A 54 15.45 29.19 -32.20
N SER A 55 16.15 30.26 -31.81
CA SER A 55 15.70 31.59 -31.32
C SER A 55 14.68 31.75 -30.17
N SER A 56 15.22 32.12 -29.01
CA SER A 56 14.99 33.33 -28.19
C SER A 56 13.58 33.88 -27.89
N SER A 57 13.43 34.24 -26.61
CA SER A 57 12.35 35.00 -25.93
C SER A 57 11.24 34.07 -25.43
N SER A 58 10.85 34.02 -24.16
CA SER A 58 10.56 35.14 -23.26
C SER A 58 10.48 34.66 -21.80
N SER A 59 11.04 35.47 -20.91
CA SER A 59 10.95 35.37 -19.46
C SER A 59 9.74 36.17 -18.95
N SER A 60 8.65 35.52 -18.53
CA SER A 60 7.62 36.10 -17.63
C SER A 60 6.40 35.18 -17.41
N LEU A 61 6.48 34.16 -16.56
CA LEU A 61 5.28 33.44 -16.07
C LEU A 61 5.49 32.91 -14.65
N LEU A 62 5.64 33.82 -13.68
CA LEU A 62 5.81 33.47 -12.25
C LEU A 62 4.93 34.31 -11.31
N SER A 63 3.83 34.90 -11.81
CA SER A 63 3.03 35.87 -11.04
C SER A 63 1.56 35.52 -10.78
N SER A 64 1.09 34.30 -11.07
CA SER A 64 -0.34 33.96 -10.87
C SER A 64 -0.56 32.61 -10.19
N MET A 65 0.09 32.38 -9.04
CA MET A 65 -0.42 31.43 -8.03
C MET A 65 -1.11 32.24 -6.93
N ARG A 66 -2.39 32.58 -7.12
CA ARG A 66 -3.25 32.93 -5.98
C ARG A 66 -3.63 31.63 -5.28
N MET A 67 -2.89 31.28 -4.23
CA MET A 67 -3.32 30.26 -3.29
C MET A 67 -4.70 30.65 -2.74
N MET A 68 -5.67 29.74 -2.87
CA MET A 68 -6.92 29.84 -2.10
C MET A 68 -6.60 29.86 -0.60
N THR A 69 -7.26 30.75 0.12
CA THR A 69 -7.07 30.90 1.56
C THR A 69 -7.64 29.69 2.32
N PRO A 70 -7.01 29.24 3.43
CA PRO A 70 -7.38 28.05 4.22
C PRO A 70 -8.83 28.00 4.78
N SER A 71 -9.59 29.09 4.68
CA SER A 71 -10.90 29.24 5.31
C SER A 71 -12.00 28.37 4.69
N SER A 72 -11.97 28.13 3.37
CA SER A 72 -13.01 27.37 2.68
C SER A 72 -12.94 25.87 3.01
N PHE A 73 -11.72 25.32 3.10
CA PHE A 73 -11.49 23.92 3.47
C PHE A 73 -11.77 23.66 4.96
N SER A 74 -11.48 24.63 5.83
CA SER A 74 -11.78 24.55 7.26
C SER A 74 -13.27 24.36 7.53
N SER A 75 -14.16 25.06 6.82
CA SER A 75 -15.60 25.01 7.12
C SER A 75 -16.24 23.63 6.88
N SER A 76 -15.93 22.98 5.74
CA SER A 76 -16.44 21.65 5.40
C SER A 76 -15.82 20.53 6.24
N PHE A 77 -14.54 20.66 6.60
CA PHE A 77 -13.88 19.70 7.47
C PHE A 77 -14.39 19.79 8.92
N THR A 78 -14.61 21.02 9.40
CA THR A 78 -15.11 21.23 10.77
C THR A 78 -16.54 20.71 10.93
N SER A 79 -17.40 20.83 9.91
CA SER A 79 -18.76 20.25 9.98
C SER A 79 -18.75 18.72 9.98
N ALA A 80 -17.90 18.09 9.16
CA ALA A 80 -17.77 16.63 9.12
C ALA A 80 -17.21 16.06 10.44
N VAL A 81 -16.18 16.70 11.01
CA VAL A 81 -15.59 16.29 12.30
C VAL A 81 -16.58 16.48 13.46
N LYS A 82 -17.38 17.55 13.47
CA LYS A 82 -18.40 17.77 14.51
C LYS A 82 -19.50 16.71 14.47
N GLN A 83 -19.90 16.29 13.27
CA GLN A 83 -20.90 15.24 13.08
C GLN A 83 -20.37 13.86 13.51
N GLN A 84 -19.08 13.60 13.26
CA GLN A 84 -18.41 12.36 13.69
C GLN A 84 -18.16 12.34 15.21
N GLN A 85 -17.81 13.47 15.84
CA GLN A 85 -17.69 13.57 17.30
C GLN A 85 -19.02 13.34 18.02
N LEU A 86 -20.14 13.84 17.48
CA LEU A 86 -21.47 13.58 18.04
C LEU A 86 -21.88 12.10 17.94
N GLN A 87 -21.50 11.42 16.86
CA GLN A 87 -21.70 9.97 16.75
C GLN A 87 -20.78 9.18 17.68
N GLN A 88 -19.52 9.59 17.85
CA GLN A 88 -18.59 8.92 18.76
C GLN A 88 -18.93 9.11 20.24
N GLN A 89 -19.49 10.27 20.64
CA GLN A 89 -19.98 10.46 22.00
C GLN A 89 -21.18 9.56 22.33
N PHE A 90 -22.05 9.26 21.37
CA PHE A 90 -23.16 8.32 21.57
C PHE A 90 -22.71 6.85 21.63
N VAL A 91 -21.69 6.48 20.85
CA VAL A 91 -21.15 5.11 20.84
C VAL A 91 -20.26 4.83 22.07
N GLY A 92 -19.55 5.83 22.58
CA GLY A 92 -18.70 5.69 23.77
C GLY A 92 -19.48 5.37 25.05
N VAL A 93 -20.62 6.04 25.27
CA VAL A 93 -21.44 5.85 26.49
C VAL A 93 -22.13 4.48 26.52
N VAL A 94 -22.44 3.91 25.36
CA VAL A 94 -23.03 2.56 25.28
C VAL A 94 -21.96 1.48 25.50
N ARG A 95 -20.74 1.70 24.97
CA ARG A 95 -19.65 0.71 25.04
C ARG A 95 -18.99 0.62 26.43
N GLU A 96 -18.94 1.71 27.20
CA GLU A 96 -18.37 1.70 28.56
C GLU A 96 -19.19 0.81 29.52
N LYS A 97 -20.52 0.80 29.40
CA LYS A 97 -21.40 -0.06 30.23
C LYS A 97 -21.37 -1.54 29.86
N GLU A 98 -21.02 -1.88 28.62
CA GLU A 98 -20.85 -3.28 28.21
C GLU A 98 -19.46 -3.81 28.56
N LEU A 99 -18.41 -2.97 28.49
CA LEU A 99 -17.04 -3.37 28.82
C LEU A 99 -16.85 -3.64 30.33
N GLU A 100 -17.53 -2.88 31.18
CA GLU A 100 -17.47 -3.06 32.64
C GLU A 100 -18.12 -4.39 33.08
N ASN A 101 -19.18 -4.83 32.38
CA ASN A 101 -19.81 -6.14 32.62
C ASN A 101 -18.95 -7.30 32.09
N TYR A 102 -18.19 -7.10 31.02
CA TYR A 102 -17.33 -8.15 30.45
C TYR A 102 -16.05 -8.38 31.28
N TYR A 103 -15.47 -7.32 31.86
CA TYR A 103 -14.27 -7.44 32.71
C TYR A 103 -14.55 -8.06 34.08
N LEU A 104 -15.77 -7.97 34.60
CA LEU A 104 -16.16 -8.57 35.88
C LEU A 104 -16.51 -10.07 35.78
N SER A 105 -16.78 -10.60 34.58
CA SER A 105 -17.13 -12.02 34.38
C SER A 105 -15.92 -12.96 34.23
N ASP A 106 -14.74 -12.43 33.89
CA ASP A 106 -13.57 -13.24 33.50
C ASP A 106 -12.46 -13.32 34.57
N ILE A 107 -12.71 -12.90 35.82
CA ILE A 107 -11.76 -13.16 36.91
C ILE A 107 -11.80 -14.66 37.23
N PRO A 108 -10.75 -15.44 36.92
CA PRO A 108 -10.73 -16.86 37.23
C PRO A 108 -10.66 -16.99 38.74
N LYS A 109 -11.64 -17.65 39.35
CA LYS A 109 -11.57 -18.03 40.76
C LYS A 109 -10.29 -18.85 40.94
N HIS A 110 -9.30 -18.26 41.61
CA HIS A 110 -8.03 -18.89 41.96
C HIS A 110 -8.32 -20.23 42.63
N ARG A 111 -8.13 -21.29 41.86
CA ARG A 111 -8.25 -22.67 42.30
C ARG A 111 -7.05 -22.96 43.20
N ARG A 112 -7.28 -22.90 44.51
CA ARG A 112 -6.40 -23.53 45.51
C ARG A 112 -6.56 -25.04 45.35
N ASP A 113 -5.72 -25.66 44.54
CA ASP A 113 -5.39 -27.07 44.68
C ASP A 113 -4.08 -27.06 45.49
N ASN A 114 -4.11 -27.17 46.82
CA ASN A 114 -4.05 -28.43 47.56
C ASN A 114 -2.98 -29.38 46.98
N ASP A 115 -1.73 -29.10 47.34
CA ASP A 115 -0.70 -30.12 47.50
C ASP A 115 -1.24 -31.17 48.48
N ASN A 116 -1.42 -32.39 48.00
CA ASN A 116 -1.49 -33.56 48.84
C ASN A 116 -0.80 -34.72 48.12
N ASP A 117 0.26 -35.17 48.77
CA ASP A 117 1.03 -36.37 48.50
C ASP A 117 0.14 -37.61 48.28
N ASN A 118 0.52 -38.47 47.33
CA ASN A 118 0.63 -39.92 47.55
C ASN A 118 1.24 -40.64 46.35
N ASP A 119 2.51 -40.99 46.50
CA ASP A 119 3.03 -42.36 46.62
C ASP A 119 2.35 -43.53 45.86
N ASN A 120 3.23 -44.43 45.37
CA ASN A 120 3.02 -45.79 44.84
C ASN A 120 2.37 -45.88 43.45
N GLY A 121 2.99 -46.43 42.39
CA GLY A 121 3.83 -47.63 42.33
C GLY A 121 2.99 -48.78 41.79
N GLU A 122 3.10 -49.15 40.51
CA GLU A 122 3.05 -50.55 40.07
C GLU A 122 3.35 -50.75 38.59
N ILE A 123 4.28 -51.69 38.38
CA ILE A 123 4.59 -52.41 37.16
C ILE A 123 3.39 -53.28 36.81
N ASN A 124 2.92 -53.30 35.55
CA ASN A 124 2.59 -54.59 34.95
C ASN A 124 2.58 -54.62 33.43
N ASN A 125 3.38 -55.57 32.94
CA ASN A 125 3.35 -56.11 31.60
C ASN A 125 1.99 -56.77 31.34
N ASN A 126 1.33 -56.46 30.23
CA ASN A 126 0.70 -57.56 29.49
C ASN A 126 0.52 -57.29 28.00
N LYS A 127 1.03 -58.29 27.28
CA LYS A 127 1.06 -58.52 25.86
C LYS A 127 -0.30 -59.04 25.41
N LYS A 128 -0.90 -58.46 24.36
CA LYS A 128 -1.77 -59.24 23.47
C LYS A 128 -1.70 -58.69 22.05
N ASN A 129 -1.18 -59.55 21.20
CA ASN A 129 -1.24 -59.45 19.75
C ASN A 129 -2.69 -59.60 19.32
N ASP A 130 -3.24 -58.58 18.67
CA ASP A 130 -4.31 -58.76 17.70
C ASP A 130 -3.81 -58.21 16.37
N LYS A 131 -3.55 -59.16 15.47
CA LYS A 131 -3.39 -58.91 14.05
C LYS A 131 -4.79 -58.83 13.44
N ASP A 132 -4.84 -57.98 12.43
CA ASP A 132 -5.81 -57.95 11.34
C ASP A 132 -6.98 -56.97 11.44
N ILE A 133 -7.14 -56.28 10.30
CA ILE A 133 -8.30 -55.51 9.83
C ILE A 133 -8.46 -54.08 10.41
N PHE A 134 -7.52 -53.18 10.09
CA PHE A 134 -7.83 -51.74 9.98
C PHE A 134 -6.95 -51.07 8.91
N GLY A 135 -7.24 -51.42 7.65
CA GLY A 135 -6.86 -50.58 6.53
C GLY A 135 -7.68 -49.28 6.57
N GLU A 136 -7.03 -48.16 6.29
CA GLU A 136 -7.66 -46.90 5.83
C GLU A 136 -8.16 -45.86 6.85
N LYS A 137 -8.01 -46.04 8.18
CA LYS A 137 -8.32 -44.96 9.17
C LYS A 137 -7.13 -44.32 9.89
N ILE A 138 -5.89 -44.69 9.54
CA ILE A 138 -4.68 -44.24 10.25
C ILE A 138 -4.07 -42.96 9.65
N LYS A 139 -4.39 -42.58 8.41
CA LYS A 139 -3.81 -41.37 7.79
C LYS A 139 -4.39 -40.04 8.31
N ASP A 140 -5.62 -40.02 8.81
CA ASP A 140 -6.27 -38.76 9.19
C ASP A 140 -5.85 -38.23 10.57
N LYS A 141 -5.44 -39.10 11.50
CA LYS A 141 -5.04 -38.66 12.85
C LYS A 141 -3.69 -37.93 12.86
N ASN A 142 -2.75 -38.37 12.02
CA ASN A 142 -1.45 -37.72 11.91
C ASN A 142 -1.53 -36.35 11.22
N PHE A 143 -2.44 -36.19 10.26
CA PHE A 143 -2.64 -34.90 9.60
C PHE A 143 -3.25 -33.85 10.55
N LYS A 144 -4.23 -34.24 11.38
CA LYS A 144 -4.83 -33.31 12.37
C LYS A 144 -3.84 -32.86 13.44
N ASN A 145 -2.98 -33.76 13.93
CA ASN A 145 -1.95 -33.42 14.92
C ASN A 145 -0.88 -32.48 14.31
N SER A 146 -0.45 -32.73 13.07
CA SER A 146 0.48 -31.84 12.36
C SER A 146 -0.11 -30.45 12.10
N LEU A 147 -1.41 -30.36 11.77
CA LEU A 147 -2.08 -29.09 11.54
C LEU A 147 -2.24 -28.29 12.86
N LEU A 148 -2.50 -28.96 13.98
CA LEU A 148 -2.53 -28.34 15.31
C LEU A 148 -1.17 -27.81 15.74
N GLU A 149 -0.10 -28.59 15.55
CA GLU A 149 1.27 -28.20 15.88
C GLU A 149 1.75 -27.04 15.00
N MET A 150 1.35 -27.03 13.71
CA MET A 150 1.57 -25.90 12.81
C MET A 150 0.78 -24.66 13.24
N LYS A 151 -0.46 -24.80 13.71
CA LYS A 151 -1.23 -23.67 14.27
C LYS A 151 -0.52 -23.09 15.49
N GLU A 152 -0.07 -23.91 16.43
CA GLU A 152 0.54 -23.46 17.68
C GLU A 152 1.90 -22.76 17.44
N THR A 153 2.69 -23.28 16.50
CA THR A 153 3.94 -22.61 16.06
C THR A 153 3.68 -21.33 15.27
N VAL A 154 2.62 -21.27 14.45
CA VAL A 154 2.24 -20.04 13.73
C VAL A 154 1.69 -18.99 14.70
N TYR A 155 0.81 -19.36 15.64
CA TYR A 155 0.24 -18.44 16.63
C TYR A 155 1.31 -17.87 17.57
N SER A 156 2.29 -18.67 17.99
CA SER A 156 3.42 -18.17 18.78
C SER A 156 4.40 -17.31 17.97
N ALA A 157 4.38 -17.41 16.64
CA ALA A 157 5.18 -16.59 15.73
C ALA A 157 4.49 -15.27 15.34
N LEU A 158 3.18 -15.12 15.57
CA LEU A 158 2.47 -13.89 15.25
C LEU A 158 3.00 -12.73 16.10
N PRO A 159 3.15 -11.54 15.50
CA PRO A 159 3.53 -10.36 16.26
C PRO A 159 2.44 -10.01 17.28
N PRO A 160 2.80 -9.43 18.44
CA PRO A 160 1.82 -9.01 19.43
C PRO A 160 0.88 -7.93 18.83
N PRO A 161 -0.32 -7.76 19.41
CA PRO A 161 -1.27 -6.76 18.95
C PRO A 161 -0.63 -5.35 18.98
N PRO A 162 -1.06 -4.45 18.07
CA PRO A 162 -0.55 -3.08 18.06
C PRO A 162 -0.88 -2.37 19.36
N GLU A 163 0.11 -1.69 19.94
CA GLU A 163 -0.04 -0.96 21.21
C GLU A 163 -0.26 0.53 20.96
N ASP A 164 0.35 1.08 19.90
CA ASP A 164 0.29 2.51 19.59
C ASP A 164 -0.87 2.85 18.64
N GLN A 165 -2.05 3.05 19.23
CA GLN A 165 -3.26 3.44 18.50
C GLN A 165 -3.17 4.86 17.91
N PHE A 166 -2.40 5.75 18.54
CA PHE A 166 -2.26 7.14 18.09
C PHE A 166 -1.48 7.21 16.77
N ILE A 167 -0.33 6.54 16.69
CA ILE A 167 0.46 6.48 15.46
C ILE A 167 -0.32 5.79 14.33
N ILE A 168 -1.02 4.68 14.63
CA ILE A 168 -1.86 4.02 13.61
C ILE A 168 -2.92 4.98 13.08
N THR A 169 -3.64 5.66 13.96
CA THR A 169 -4.70 6.60 13.54
C THR A 169 -4.12 7.75 12.72
N GLY A 170 -2.98 8.31 13.14
CA GLY A 170 -2.28 9.35 12.40
C GLY A 170 -1.84 8.89 11.01
N ASP A 171 -1.25 7.71 10.89
CA ASP A 171 -0.87 7.12 9.61
C ASP A 171 -2.07 6.97 8.67
N LEU A 172 -3.19 6.44 9.17
CA LEU A 172 -4.42 6.25 8.38
C LEU A 172 -5.01 7.59 7.92
N VAL A 173 -5.05 8.59 8.79
CA VAL A 173 -5.54 9.94 8.43
C VAL A 173 -4.66 10.57 7.36
N VAL A 174 -3.33 10.46 7.47
CA VAL A 174 -2.41 11.01 6.48
C VAL A 174 -2.51 10.30 5.13
N LEU A 175 -2.61 8.97 5.12
CA LEU A 175 -2.82 8.21 3.88
C LEU A 175 -4.17 8.54 3.23
N PHE A 176 -5.23 8.66 4.04
CA PHE A 176 -6.54 9.06 3.56
C PHE A 176 -6.51 10.45 2.93
N LEU A 177 -5.94 11.43 3.64
CA LEU A 177 -5.81 12.80 3.14
C LEU A 177 -4.98 12.83 1.87
N TYR A 178 -3.87 12.10 1.80
CA TYR A 178 -3.04 12.06 0.60
C TYR A 178 -3.79 11.45 -0.60
N ALA A 179 -4.42 10.28 -0.42
CA ALA A 179 -5.15 9.62 -1.49
C ALA A 179 -6.28 10.50 -2.03
N PHE A 180 -7.08 11.10 -1.14
CA PHE A 180 -8.18 11.98 -1.50
C PHE A 180 -7.69 13.27 -2.17
N THR A 181 -6.70 13.94 -1.58
CA THR A 181 -6.14 15.18 -2.16
C THR A 181 -5.52 14.92 -3.53
N SER A 182 -4.74 13.86 -3.71
CA SER A 182 -4.11 13.55 -4.99
C SER A 182 -5.13 13.37 -6.12
N HIS A 183 -6.22 12.63 -5.87
CA HIS A 183 -7.28 12.43 -6.86
C HIS A 183 -8.11 13.69 -7.07
N SER A 184 -8.62 14.28 -5.99
CA SER A 184 -9.47 15.48 -6.03
C SER A 184 -8.77 16.68 -6.66
N PHE A 185 -7.48 16.94 -6.34
CA PHE A 185 -6.75 18.05 -6.94
C PHE A 185 -6.46 17.83 -8.42
N ASN A 186 -6.16 16.59 -8.84
CA ASN A 186 -5.91 16.30 -10.25
C ASN A 186 -7.19 16.49 -11.08
N ASP A 187 -8.32 15.95 -10.61
CA ASP A 187 -9.61 16.13 -11.28
C ASP A 187 -10.05 17.59 -11.30
N TRP A 188 -9.94 18.28 -10.15
CA TRP A 188 -10.28 19.70 -10.07
C TRP A 188 -9.42 20.54 -11.01
N PHE A 189 -8.11 20.30 -11.08
CA PHE A 189 -7.20 21.07 -11.93
C PHE A 189 -7.54 20.89 -13.41
N VAL A 190 -7.65 19.65 -13.87
CA VAL A 190 -7.99 19.34 -15.28
C VAL A 190 -9.39 19.88 -15.62
N SER A 191 -10.38 19.63 -14.77
CA SER A 191 -11.75 20.12 -14.99
C SER A 191 -11.83 21.63 -15.03
N ASN A 192 -11.13 22.33 -14.12
CA ASN A 192 -11.12 23.79 -14.08
C ASN A 192 -10.50 24.35 -15.35
N GLU A 193 -9.36 23.81 -15.79
CA GLU A 193 -8.64 24.28 -16.96
C GLU A 193 -9.44 24.07 -18.26
N LEU A 194 -10.07 22.91 -18.42
CA LEU A 194 -10.92 22.63 -19.59
C LEU A 194 -12.24 23.41 -19.59
N SER A 195 -12.71 23.85 -18.41
CA SER A 195 -13.95 24.64 -18.27
C SER A 195 -13.77 26.15 -18.48
N ARG A 196 -12.54 26.61 -18.72
CA ARG A 196 -12.22 28.02 -18.93
C ARG A 196 -12.96 28.57 -20.15
N GLN A 197 -13.74 29.63 -19.95
CA GLN A 197 -14.52 30.28 -21.02
C GLN A 197 -13.71 31.34 -21.78
N ASP A 198 -12.56 31.75 -21.24
CA ASP A 198 -11.71 32.80 -21.80
C ASP A 198 -10.78 32.30 -22.91
N ILE A 199 -10.53 30.99 -22.99
CA ILE A 199 -9.68 30.35 -23.99
C ILE A 199 -10.46 29.28 -24.76
N SER A 200 -9.99 28.94 -25.96
CA SER A 200 -10.58 27.83 -26.70
C SER A 200 -10.22 26.49 -26.05
N LEU A 201 -11.08 25.48 -26.17
CA LEU A 201 -10.80 24.14 -25.61
C LEU A 201 -9.50 23.55 -26.16
N VAL A 202 -9.19 23.77 -27.44
CA VAL A 202 -7.94 23.32 -28.06
C VAL A 202 -6.73 23.99 -27.40
N GLU A 203 -6.84 25.27 -27.07
CA GLU A 203 -5.80 26.03 -26.37
C GLU A 203 -5.64 25.56 -24.92
N ALA A 204 -6.73 25.32 -24.20
CA ALA A 204 -6.69 24.74 -22.86
C ALA A 204 -6.00 23.36 -22.84
N VAL A 205 -6.31 22.50 -23.82
CA VAL A 205 -5.64 21.21 -24.00
C VAL A 205 -4.16 21.38 -24.30
N HIS A 206 -3.78 22.37 -25.12
CA HIS A 206 -2.38 22.67 -25.41
C HIS A 206 -1.63 23.27 -24.20
N GLU A 207 -2.29 24.00 -23.31
CA GLU A 207 -1.70 24.43 -22.03
C GLU A 207 -1.42 23.25 -21.09
N LEU A 208 -2.30 22.24 -21.08
CA LEU A 208 -2.16 21.03 -20.26
C LEU A 208 -1.17 20.02 -20.86
N ASP A 209 -1.17 19.84 -22.18
CA ASP A 209 -0.24 18.99 -22.93
C ASP A 209 0.44 19.80 -24.05
N PRO A 210 1.49 20.57 -23.73
CA PRO A 210 2.22 21.37 -24.73
C PRO A 210 2.97 20.50 -25.75
N THR A 211 3.07 19.20 -25.51
CA THR A 211 3.73 18.27 -26.44
C THR A 211 2.77 17.68 -27.47
N GLY A 212 1.46 17.72 -27.21
CA GLY A 212 0.44 17.08 -28.02
C GLY A 212 0.62 15.56 -28.16
N ILE A 213 1.39 14.95 -27.24
CA ILE A 213 1.70 13.50 -27.26
C ILE A 213 0.53 12.72 -26.65
N ILE A 214 -0.11 13.29 -25.63
CA ILE A 214 -1.18 12.66 -24.86
C ILE A 214 -2.52 12.87 -25.58
N VAL A 215 -2.82 14.12 -25.93
CA VAL A 215 -4.06 14.49 -26.63
C VAL A 215 -3.73 15.09 -27.98
N ASN A 216 -3.99 14.33 -29.05
CA ASN A 216 -3.78 14.83 -30.40
C ASN A 216 -4.97 15.71 -30.84
N THR A 217 -4.85 17.01 -30.62
CA THR A 217 -5.83 18.02 -31.02
C THR A 217 -6.01 18.15 -32.54
N ASN A 218 -5.06 17.65 -33.34
CA ASN A 218 -5.14 17.67 -34.80
C ASN A 218 -5.92 16.48 -35.37
N SER A 219 -6.21 15.46 -34.56
CA SER A 219 -7.02 14.32 -34.96
C SER A 219 -8.36 14.34 -34.22
N VAL A 220 -9.45 14.39 -34.98
CA VAL A 220 -10.78 14.12 -34.41
C VAL A 220 -10.83 12.63 -34.06
N PRO A 221 -11.26 12.26 -32.83
CA PRO A 221 -11.39 10.86 -32.48
C PRO A 221 -12.30 10.13 -33.47
N SER A 222 -11.92 8.92 -33.88
CA SER A 222 -12.62 8.19 -34.96
C SER A 222 -14.08 7.85 -34.65
N TRP A 223 -14.46 7.87 -33.37
CA TRP A 223 -15.84 7.65 -32.91
C TRP A 223 -16.73 8.91 -33.01
N VAL A 224 -16.15 10.07 -33.33
CA VAL A 224 -16.89 11.33 -33.47
C VAL A 224 -17.34 11.50 -34.91
N ASP A 225 -18.64 11.64 -35.08
CA ASP A 225 -19.22 11.96 -36.38
C ASP A 225 -18.93 13.44 -36.73
N THR A 226 -17.92 13.65 -37.58
CA THR A 226 -17.53 14.98 -38.09
C THR A 226 -18.60 15.65 -38.94
N THR A 227 -19.65 14.92 -39.35
CA THR A 227 -20.79 15.51 -40.06
C THR A 227 -21.73 16.26 -39.12
N GLN A 228 -21.59 16.07 -37.80
CA GLN A 228 -22.37 16.76 -36.78
C GLN A 228 -21.77 18.13 -36.38
N SER A 229 -22.57 18.91 -35.65
CA SER A 229 -22.23 20.28 -35.23
C SER A 229 -20.89 20.37 -34.48
N SER A 230 -20.26 21.54 -34.55
CA SER A 230 -19.02 21.87 -33.80
C SER A 230 -19.12 21.62 -32.29
N ILE A 231 -20.33 21.60 -31.74
CA ILE A 231 -20.60 21.26 -30.32
C ILE A 231 -20.22 19.81 -30.03
N ALA A 232 -20.54 18.87 -30.93
CA ALA A 232 -20.24 17.45 -30.75
C ALA A 232 -18.72 17.20 -30.77
N ILE A 233 -18.00 17.89 -31.66
CA ILE A 233 -16.54 17.82 -31.75
C ILE A 233 -15.90 18.38 -30.47
N ASN A 234 -16.36 19.53 -29.98
CA ASN A 234 -15.85 20.11 -28.74
C ASN A 234 -16.14 19.23 -27.52
N HIS A 235 -17.35 18.68 -27.41
CA HIS A 235 -17.68 17.76 -26.33
C HIS A 235 -16.83 16.50 -26.38
N ALA A 236 -16.60 15.94 -27.58
CA ALA A 236 -15.75 14.77 -27.72
C ALA A 236 -14.28 15.05 -27.38
N LEU A 237 -13.77 16.22 -27.76
CA LEU A 237 -12.44 16.67 -27.39
C LEU A 237 -12.34 16.88 -25.88
N ASP A 238 -13.35 17.45 -25.22
CA ASP A 238 -13.38 17.63 -23.76
C ASP A 238 -13.36 16.28 -23.05
N VAL A 239 -14.19 15.32 -23.46
CA VAL A 239 -14.19 13.96 -22.90
C VAL A 239 -12.84 13.29 -23.11
N SER A 240 -12.30 13.32 -24.33
CA SER A 240 -10.99 12.72 -24.62
C SER A 240 -9.87 13.39 -23.83
N ALA A 241 -9.89 14.71 -23.71
CA ALA A 241 -8.89 15.46 -22.97
C ALA A 241 -8.97 15.14 -21.47
N ARG A 242 -10.18 15.12 -20.88
CA ARG A 242 -10.38 14.72 -19.49
C ARG A 242 -9.86 13.31 -19.25
N GLU A 243 -10.26 12.36 -20.09
CA GLU A 243 -9.85 10.97 -19.90
C GLU A 243 -8.34 10.79 -20.04
N SER A 244 -7.69 11.45 -21.00
CA SER A 244 -6.25 11.28 -21.28
C SER A 244 -5.33 12.13 -20.41
N LEU A 245 -5.77 13.31 -19.94
CA LEU A 245 -4.95 14.20 -19.10
C LEU A 245 -5.05 13.88 -17.61
N LEU A 246 -6.10 13.18 -17.20
CA LEU A 246 -6.14 12.61 -15.86
C LEU A 246 -5.05 11.53 -15.73
N ASN A 247 -4.44 11.44 -14.55
CA ASN A 247 -3.49 10.38 -14.28
C ASN A 247 -4.17 9.02 -14.50
N HIS A 248 -3.67 8.25 -15.45
CA HIS A 248 -4.13 6.90 -15.71
C HIS A 248 -3.60 5.97 -14.62
N TRP A 249 -4.26 6.00 -13.46
CA TRP A 249 -4.02 4.99 -12.44
C TRP A 249 -4.60 3.65 -12.88
N GLY A 250 -3.94 2.56 -12.46
CA GLY A 250 -4.49 1.22 -12.60
C GLY A 250 -5.86 1.11 -11.92
N PRO A 251 -6.72 0.17 -12.30
CA PRO A 251 -8.10 0.05 -11.82
C PRO A 251 -8.21 0.00 -10.30
N LEU A 252 -7.27 -0.64 -9.60
CA LEU A 252 -7.23 -0.67 -8.13
C LEU A 252 -7.05 0.74 -7.53
N LEU A 253 -6.24 1.56 -8.19
CA LEU A 253 -5.88 2.91 -7.77
C LEU A 253 -6.71 4.00 -8.45
N SER A 254 -7.67 3.62 -9.31
CA SER A 254 -8.44 4.56 -10.14
C SER A 254 -9.37 5.49 -9.37
N THR A 255 -9.79 5.11 -8.16
CA THR A 255 -10.65 5.93 -7.31
C THR A 255 -9.96 6.30 -6.01
N GLU A 256 -10.30 7.47 -5.47
CA GLU A 256 -9.80 7.97 -4.19
C GLU A 256 -10.11 6.98 -3.04
N GLY A 257 -11.30 6.39 -3.04
CA GLY A 257 -11.71 5.41 -2.04
C GLY A 257 -10.95 4.09 -2.14
N SER A 258 -10.86 3.51 -3.34
CA SER A 258 -10.16 2.23 -3.54
C SER A 258 -8.66 2.35 -3.29
N SER A 259 -8.04 3.42 -3.78
CA SER A 259 -6.61 3.70 -3.55
C SER A 259 -6.31 3.88 -2.06
N CYS A 260 -7.14 4.63 -1.32
CA CYS A 260 -7.00 4.80 0.12
C CYS A 260 -7.10 3.45 0.87
N VAL A 261 -8.11 2.63 0.56
CA VAL A 261 -8.29 1.33 1.22
C VAL A 261 -7.12 0.40 0.92
N ALA A 262 -6.67 0.33 -0.33
CA ALA A 262 -5.53 -0.49 -0.73
C ALA A 262 -4.24 -0.04 -0.02
N LEU A 263 -3.94 1.26 -0.03
CA LEU A 263 -2.80 1.86 0.67
C LEU A 263 -2.81 1.55 2.17
N CYS A 264 -3.93 1.84 2.84
CA CYS A 264 -4.08 1.61 4.28
C CYS A 264 -3.94 0.13 4.63
N THR A 265 -4.53 -0.76 3.83
CA THR A 265 -4.46 -2.20 4.05
C THR A 265 -3.02 -2.70 3.91
N CYS A 266 -2.32 -2.34 2.82
CA CYS A 266 -0.92 -2.69 2.62
C CYS A 266 -0.03 -2.15 3.74
N TRP A 267 -0.28 -0.91 4.18
CA TRP A 267 0.48 -0.29 5.26
C TRP A 267 0.28 -1.01 6.60
N LEU A 268 -0.97 -1.31 6.96
CA LEU A 268 -1.29 -2.00 8.21
C LEU A 268 -0.73 -3.44 8.22
N VAL A 269 -0.87 -4.17 7.11
CA VAL A 269 -0.32 -5.53 6.99
C VAL A 269 1.21 -5.49 7.09
N ALA A 270 1.87 -4.60 6.36
CA ALA A 270 3.32 -4.43 6.44
C ALA A 270 3.77 -4.01 7.85
N GLY A 271 3.05 -3.08 8.46
CA GLY A 271 3.38 -2.57 9.80
C GLY A 271 3.19 -3.62 10.88
N TYR A 272 2.17 -4.48 10.75
CA TYR A 272 1.96 -5.64 11.62
C TYR A 272 3.13 -6.62 11.49
N VAL A 273 3.49 -7.03 10.27
CA VAL A 273 4.60 -7.94 10.00
C VAL A 273 5.93 -7.41 10.56
N HIS A 274 6.21 -6.12 10.38
CA HIS A 274 7.44 -5.48 10.85
C HIS A 274 7.42 -5.04 12.32
N ARG A 275 6.29 -5.24 13.00
CA ARG A 275 6.04 -4.80 14.38
C ARG A 275 6.18 -3.29 14.56
N ALA A 276 5.85 -2.52 13.53
CA ALA A 276 6.02 -1.07 13.50
C ALA A 276 5.09 -0.31 14.46
N PHE A 277 4.06 -0.98 14.98
CA PHE A 277 3.06 -0.40 15.88
C PHE A 277 3.21 -0.84 17.35
N LEU A 278 4.30 -1.53 17.69
CA LEU A 278 4.61 -1.85 19.09
C LEU A 278 5.23 -0.64 19.78
N TYR A 279 4.89 -0.42 21.05
CA TYR A 279 5.36 0.73 21.82
C TYR A 279 6.90 0.85 21.81
N LYS A 280 7.61 -0.26 21.93
CA LYS A 280 9.09 -0.31 21.86
C LYS A 280 9.70 0.16 20.52
N ASN A 281 8.93 0.09 19.44
CA ASN A 281 9.34 0.52 18.10
C ASN A 281 8.74 1.90 17.75
N THR A 282 8.14 2.58 18.73
CA THR A 282 7.66 3.94 18.55
C THR A 282 8.79 4.94 18.70
N ALA A 283 8.54 6.12 18.15
CA ALA A 283 9.35 7.32 18.31
C ALA A 283 9.70 7.65 19.78
N TYR A 284 8.83 7.29 20.72
CA TYR A 284 8.99 7.60 22.15
C TYR A 284 10.10 6.80 22.83
N CYS A 285 10.38 5.57 22.39
CA CYS A 285 11.38 4.71 23.01
C CYS A 285 12.75 4.84 22.33
N ASP A 286 12.79 4.66 21.01
CA ASP A 286 14.01 4.74 20.22
C ASP A 286 13.68 5.21 18.81
N SER A 287 13.95 6.50 18.55
CA SER A 287 13.70 7.13 17.25
C SER A 287 14.46 6.47 16.09
N SER A 288 15.66 5.92 16.34
CA SER A 288 16.47 5.28 15.30
C SER A 288 15.86 3.93 14.90
N GLN A 289 15.44 3.14 15.89
CA GLN A 289 14.75 1.88 15.67
C GLN A 289 13.39 2.09 15.01
N ALA A 290 12.63 3.10 15.45
CA ALA A 290 11.34 3.45 14.87
C ALA A 290 11.46 3.82 13.38
N LEU A 291 12.49 4.60 13.02
CA LEU A 291 12.75 4.99 11.64
C LEU A 291 13.13 3.78 10.77
N ILE A 292 14.00 2.89 11.26
CA ILE A 292 14.37 1.65 10.55
C ILE A 292 13.11 0.79 10.30
N LYS A 293 12.25 0.64 11.32
CA LYS A 293 10.99 -0.11 11.19
C LYS A 293 10.01 0.54 10.23
N THR A 294 9.98 1.87 10.20
CA THR A 294 9.17 2.63 9.25
C THR A 294 9.65 2.42 7.82
N ILE A 295 10.96 2.44 7.55
CA ILE A 295 11.51 2.18 6.20
C ILE A 295 11.22 0.73 5.76
N GLN A 296 11.38 -0.25 6.66
CA GLN A 296 11.05 -1.65 6.36
C GLN A 296 9.56 -1.82 6.00
N THR A 297 8.69 -1.13 6.76
CA THR A 297 7.24 -1.11 6.54
C THR A 297 6.89 -0.45 5.21
N TRP A 298 7.50 0.71 4.92
CA TRP A 298 7.37 1.45 3.67
C TRP A 298 7.69 0.56 2.47
N PHE A 299 8.86 -0.08 2.50
CA PHE A 299 9.30 -0.92 1.38
C PHE A 299 8.36 -2.11 1.15
N THR A 300 7.93 -2.75 2.23
CA THR A 300 7.04 -3.90 2.16
C THR A 300 5.63 -3.50 1.72
N SER A 301 5.13 -2.36 2.19
CA SER A 301 3.85 -1.80 1.77
C SER A 301 3.86 -1.44 0.28
N ALA A 302 4.93 -0.81 -0.21
CA ALA A 302 5.09 -0.49 -1.63
C ALA A 302 5.08 -1.76 -2.49
N LEU A 303 5.81 -2.80 -2.06
CA LEU A 303 5.83 -4.08 -2.76
C LEU A 303 4.46 -4.75 -2.76
N LEU A 304 3.78 -4.81 -1.61
CA LEU A 304 2.43 -5.37 -1.51
C LEU A 304 1.45 -4.63 -2.41
N LEU A 305 1.49 -3.31 -2.42
CA LEU A 305 0.59 -2.49 -3.23
C LEU A 305 0.85 -2.69 -4.73
N THR A 306 2.12 -2.70 -5.14
CA THR A 306 2.53 -3.05 -6.52
C THR A 306 1.99 -4.41 -6.94
N VAL A 307 2.13 -5.44 -6.09
CA VAL A 307 1.62 -6.79 -6.38
C VAL A 307 0.10 -6.78 -6.49
N LEU A 308 -0.61 -6.05 -5.63
CA LEU A 308 -2.08 -5.96 -5.69
C LEU A 308 -2.55 -5.22 -6.95
N THR A 309 -1.90 -4.13 -7.34
CA THR A 309 -2.23 -3.39 -8.57
C THR A 309 -2.05 -4.30 -9.79
N ILE A 310 -0.87 -4.92 -9.93
CA ILE A 310 -0.57 -5.87 -11.01
C ILE A 310 -1.57 -7.04 -11.03
N SER A 311 -1.90 -7.59 -9.86
CA SER A 311 -2.84 -8.71 -9.77
C SER A 311 -4.26 -8.30 -10.18
N THR A 312 -4.66 -7.06 -9.86
CA THR A 312 -5.97 -6.52 -10.25
C THR A 312 -6.04 -6.32 -11.76
N ASP A 313 -4.99 -5.77 -12.38
CA ASP A 313 -4.89 -5.63 -13.82
C ASP A 313 -4.94 -6.99 -14.53
N PHE A 314 -4.17 -7.95 -14.03
CA PHE A 314 -4.14 -9.31 -14.56
C PHE A 314 -5.53 -9.96 -14.47
N PHE A 315 -6.20 -9.85 -13.31
CA PHE A 315 -7.51 -10.44 -13.09
C PHE A 315 -8.58 -9.81 -13.99
N LEU A 316 -8.62 -8.48 -14.09
CA LEU A 316 -9.57 -7.79 -14.96
C LEU A 316 -9.35 -8.12 -16.43
N THR A 317 -8.10 -8.26 -16.87
CA THR A 317 -7.77 -8.64 -18.24
C THR A 317 -8.23 -10.06 -18.57
N HIS A 318 -8.02 -11.02 -17.66
CA HIS A 318 -8.32 -12.44 -17.93
C HIS A 318 -9.79 -12.81 -17.74
N TYR A 319 -10.47 -12.21 -16.76
CA TYR A 319 -11.86 -12.54 -16.44
C TYR A 319 -12.87 -11.53 -17.02
N GLY A 320 -12.42 -10.32 -17.39
CA GLY A 320 -13.26 -9.29 -17.99
C GLY A 320 -13.52 -9.50 -19.49
N GLN A 321 -12.70 -10.31 -20.17
CA GLN A 321 -12.96 -10.74 -21.54
C GLN A 321 -14.08 -11.79 -21.56
N THR A 322 -15.32 -11.35 -21.39
CA THR A 322 -16.45 -12.08 -21.96
C THR A 322 -16.25 -12.10 -23.49
N PRO A 323 -16.18 -13.28 -24.13
CA PRO A 323 -15.68 -13.44 -25.50
C PRO A 323 -16.64 -12.93 -26.61
N GLY A 324 -17.25 -11.76 -26.46
CA GLY A 324 -18.26 -11.29 -27.42
C GLY A 324 -18.41 -9.80 -27.67
N ILE A 325 -17.86 -8.89 -26.85
CA ILE A 325 -18.19 -7.46 -27.00
C ILE A 325 -17.05 -6.52 -26.56
N ILE A 326 -15.85 -6.56 -27.16
CA ILE A 326 -14.92 -5.41 -27.01
C ILE A 326 -14.08 -5.24 -28.29
N GLU A 327 -14.68 -4.66 -29.32
CA GLU A 327 -13.95 -4.07 -30.46
C GLU A 327 -13.82 -2.52 -30.31
N GLY A 328 -14.27 -1.96 -29.19
CA GLY A 328 -14.28 -0.51 -28.96
C GLY A 328 -13.81 -0.15 -27.57
N GLY A 329 -12.54 0.26 -27.47
CA GLY A 329 -12.02 1.27 -26.55
C GLY A 329 -12.52 1.27 -25.11
N LEU A 330 -11.78 0.63 -24.23
CA LEU A 330 -11.39 1.30 -22.99
C LEU A 330 -9.88 1.43 -23.05
N GLY A 331 -9.40 2.66 -23.24
CA GLY A 331 -8.01 3.06 -23.45
C GLY A 331 -7.09 2.84 -22.25
N TYR A 332 -7.28 1.76 -21.49
CA TYR A 332 -6.23 1.25 -20.63
C TYR A 332 -5.16 0.68 -21.55
N GLY A 333 -4.04 1.38 -21.62
CA GLY A 333 -2.96 1.19 -22.59
C GLY A 333 -2.82 -0.27 -23.01
N SER A 334 -2.94 -0.51 -24.32
CA SER A 334 -2.78 -1.80 -24.96
C SER A 334 -1.63 -2.54 -24.28
N ILE A 335 -1.96 -3.53 -23.44
CA ILE A 335 -0.98 -4.43 -22.84
C ILE A 335 -0.26 -4.99 -24.05
N ILE A 336 0.98 -4.55 -24.26
CA ILE A 336 1.83 -5.05 -25.33
C ILE A 336 1.78 -6.57 -25.10
N PRO A 337 1.21 -7.35 -26.03
CA PRO A 337 1.17 -8.79 -25.84
C PRO A 337 2.61 -9.17 -25.56
N ILE A 338 2.84 -9.91 -24.47
CA ILE A 338 4.16 -10.38 -24.03
C ILE A 338 4.67 -11.30 -25.14
N SER A 339 5.11 -10.68 -26.22
CA SER A 339 5.51 -11.30 -27.45
C SER A 339 6.96 -11.61 -27.22
N GLN A 340 7.18 -12.77 -26.61
CA GLN A 340 8.48 -13.45 -26.50
C GLN A 340 9.65 -12.48 -26.35
N THR A 341 9.67 -11.68 -25.29
CA THR A 341 10.92 -11.04 -24.88
C THR A 341 11.86 -12.16 -24.47
N ASP A 342 12.86 -12.45 -25.30
CA ASP A 342 13.96 -13.39 -25.08
C ASP A 342 14.31 -13.45 -23.59
N GLY A 343 14.10 -14.61 -22.95
CA GLY A 343 13.90 -14.89 -21.51
C GLY A 343 14.88 -14.30 -20.48
N THR A 344 15.16 -13.01 -20.59
CA THR A 344 16.14 -12.22 -19.86
C THR A 344 15.50 -10.95 -19.28
N GLY A 345 14.25 -10.66 -19.65
CA GLY A 345 13.43 -9.64 -19.00
C GLY A 345 13.07 -10.08 -17.59
N GLY A 346 13.90 -9.71 -16.61
CA GLY A 346 13.64 -10.00 -15.20
C GLY A 346 12.37 -9.32 -14.68
N PHE A 347 12.00 -9.64 -13.44
CA PHE A 347 10.82 -9.10 -12.73
C PHE A 347 10.66 -7.57 -12.86
N VAL A 348 11.75 -6.81 -12.93
CA VAL A 348 11.73 -5.35 -13.12
C VAL A 348 11.07 -4.95 -14.43
N SER A 349 11.37 -5.65 -15.54
CA SER A 349 10.77 -5.39 -16.85
C SER A 349 9.27 -5.64 -16.83
N LEU A 350 8.85 -6.70 -16.13
CA LEU A 350 7.43 -7.05 -15.96
C LEU A 350 6.69 -6.00 -15.12
N VAL A 351 7.30 -5.54 -14.03
CA VAL A 351 6.72 -4.47 -13.19
C VAL A 351 6.61 -3.17 -13.99
N SER A 352 7.64 -2.79 -14.75
CA SER A 352 7.62 -1.57 -15.56
C SER A 352 6.66 -1.63 -16.76
N SER A 353 6.34 -2.82 -17.26
CA SER A 353 5.37 -2.98 -18.35
C SER A 353 3.92 -3.03 -17.86
N LEU A 354 3.70 -3.34 -16.58
CA LEU A 354 2.36 -3.51 -16.01
C LEU A 354 1.90 -2.32 -15.17
N LEU A 355 2.80 -1.64 -14.46
CA LEU A 355 2.46 -0.42 -13.75
C LEU A 355 2.59 0.79 -14.66
N THR A 356 1.60 1.68 -14.61
CA THR A 356 1.74 2.99 -15.23
C THR A 356 2.76 3.83 -14.45
N GLN A 357 3.32 4.85 -15.10
CA GLN A 357 4.18 5.82 -14.41
C GLN A 357 3.44 6.49 -13.24
N SER A 358 2.15 6.81 -13.43
CA SER A 358 1.29 7.43 -12.41
C SER A 358 1.04 6.52 -11.21
N ASP A 359 0.99 5.20 -11.39
CA ASP A 359 0.90 4.25 -10.26
C ASP A 359 2.16 4.27 -9.41
N VAL A 360 3.32 4.20 -10.06
CA VAL A 360 4.62 4.19 -9.37
C VAL A 360 4.81 5.48 -8.57
N THR A 361 4.54 6.64 -9.17
CA THR A 361 4.66 7.93 -8.48
C THR A 361 3.67 8.02 -7.33
N PHE A 362 2.40 7.62 -7.52
CA PHE A 362 1.40 7.61 -6.45
C PHE A 362 1.80 6.73 -5.26
N ILE A 363 2.28 5.50 -5.51
CA ILE A 363 2.72 4.57 -4.46
C ILE A 363 3.92 5.14 -3.69
N VAL A 364 4.91 5.68 -4.40
CA VAL A 364 6.13 6.22 -3.77
C VAL A 364 5.81 7.49 -2.98
N ASP A 365 5.06 8.43 -3.57
CA ASP A 365 4.77 9.72 -2.94
C ASP A 365 3.87 9.54 -1.72
N SER A 366 2.80 8.75 -1.80
CA SER A 366 1.89 8.48 -0.68
C SER A 366 2.62 7.93 0.54
N LEU A 367 3.50 6.95 0.33
CA LEU A 367 4.26 6.33 1.41
C LEU A 367 5.39 7.24 1.91
N THR A 368 5.95 8.09 1.05
CA THR A 368 6.97 9.09 1.45
C THR A 368 6.37 10.18 2.35
N VAL A 369 5.15 10.63 2.06
CA VAL A 369 4.39 11.55 2.93
C VAL A 369 4.19 10.95 4.32
N LEU A 370 3.99 9.63 4.42
CA LEU A 370 3.88 8.93 5.70
C LEU A 370 5.21 8.93 6.47
N ILE A 371 6.35 8.71 5.80
CA ILE A 371 7.67 8.84 6.44
C ILE A 371 7.84 10.26 7.01
N ALA A 372 7.49 11.28 6.22
CA ALA A 372 7.57 12.68 6.65
C ALA A 372 6.64 12.96 7.85
N TRP A 373 5.42 12.41 7.85
CA TRP A 373 4.50 12.47 8.97
C TRP A 373 5.09 11.86 10.24
N ARG A 374 5.57 10.61 10.18
CA ARG A 374 6.17 9.94 11.35
C ARG A 374 7.39 10.66 11.88
N TRP A 375 8.20 11.23 10.99
CA TRP A 375 9.34 12.07 11.39
C TRP A 375 8.88 13.36 12.10
N THR A 376 7.83 14.00 11.59
CA THR A 376 7.26 15.22 12.18
C THR A 376 6.61 14.93 13.53
N ALA A 377 5.82 13.86 13.64
CA ALA A 377 5.23 13.41 14.90
C ALA A 377 6.34 13.14 15.94
N ASN A 378 7.39 12.43 15.56
CA ASN A 378 8.56 12.19 16.42
C ASN A 378 9.21 13.51 16.91
N ARG A 379 9.31 14.53 16.05
CA ARG A 379 9.87 15.84 16.43
C ARG A 379 8.98 16.58 17.43
N ILE A 380 7.68 16.60 17.20
CA ILE A 380 6.71 17.26 18.09
C ILE A 380 6.73 16.60 19.46
N LEU A 381 6.69 15.27 19.50
CA LEU A 381 6.61 14.49 20.74
C LEU A 381 7.88 14.57 21.59
N ASN A 382 9.06 14.73 20.98
CA ASN A 382 10.33 14.92 21.70
C ASN A 382 10.63 16.37 22.07
N SER A 383 9.82 17.33 21.59
CA SER A 383 9.99 18.76 21.92
C SER A 383 9.15 19.23 23.11
N LEU A 384 8.15 18.43 23.48
CA LEU A 384 7.32 18.58 24.69
C LEU A 384 7.98 17.83 25.84
#